data_AF-A0A448XA50-F1
#
_entry.id   AF-A0A448XA50-F1
#
_cell.length_a   1.000
_cell.length_b   1.000
_cell.length_c   1.000
_cell.angle_alpha   90.00
_cell.angle_beta   90.00
_cell.angle_gamma   90.00
#
_symmetry.space_group_name_H-M   'P 1'
#
loop_
_entity.id
_entity.type
_entity.pdbx_description
1 polymer ?
#
loop_
_entity_poly.entity_id
_entity_poly.type
_entity_poly.pdbx_seq_one_letter_code
_entity_poly.pdbx_strand_id
1 'polypeptide(L)'
;MTLNPKIALWLTETRVIDGAFGTEAARLSRLKIDGHASWSSRLIKDDPELVRSIHESFLKAGCDIICTNTYQASTSTLANSMDIGKKEAAELMHHSVRIARRAIDNVRNEEKECLQLNEANQNMKTCGLANAKRGRNSLFNRLLEPLIAGSLGPYGACQANGSEYTG
;
A
#
# COMPACT_ATOMS: atom_id res chain seq x y z
N MET A 1 28.82 -17.46 -3.93
CA MET A 1 27.39 -17.37 -4.36
C MET A 1 27.10 -15.90 -4.62
N THR A 2 26.74 -15.53 -5.84
CA THR A 2 26.40 -14.13 -6.18
C THR A 2 25.02 -13.81 -5.60
N LEU A 3 24.91 -12.71 -4.86
CA LEU A 3 23.64 -12.28 -4.27
C LEU A 3 22.64 -11.93 -5.38
N ASN A 4 21.35 -12.16 -5.15
CA ASN A 4 20.30 -11.68 -6.06
C ASN A 4 20.45 -10.15 -6.25
N PRO A 5 20.48 -9.62 -7.49
CA PRO A 5 20.70 -8.19 -7.73
C PRO A 5 19.70 -7.28 -7.00
N LYS A 6 18.44 -7.71 -6.82
CA LYS A 6 17.45 -6.97 -6.02
C LYS A 6 17.87 -6.90 -4.55
N ILE A 7 18.31 -8.02 -3.99
CA ILE A 7 18.77 -8.09 -2.58
C ILE A 7 20.04 -7.25 -2.41
N ALA A 8 20.97 -7.31 -3.37
CA ALA A 8 22.20 -6.53 -3.32
C ALA A 8 21.91 -5.02 -3.27
N LEU A 9 20.95 -4.56 -4.06
CA LEU A 9 20.53 -3.16 -4.06
C LEU A 9 19.90 -2.72 -2.72
N TRP A 10 19.18 -3.61 -2.03
CA TRP A 10 18.56 -3.31 -0.74
C TRP A 10 19.55 -3.23 0.42
N LEU A 11 20.70 -3.87 0.30
CA LEU A 11 21.76 -3.76 1.30
C LEU A 11 22.50 -2.41 1.24
N THR A 12 22.37 -1.67 0.13
CA THR A 12 23.13 -0.44 -0.10
C THR A 12 22.26 0.81 -0.22
N GLU A 13 20.93 0.68 -0.25
CA GLU A 13 20.00 1.80 -0.38
C GLU A 13 19.02 1.88 0.79
N THR A 14 18.69 3.10 1.20
CA THR A 14 17.59 3.35 2.15
C THR A 14 16.25 3.20 1.43
N ARG A 15 15.30 2.52 2.07
CA ARG A 15 13.94 2.32 1.55
C ARG A 15 12.91 2.91 2.50
N VAL A 16 11.83 3.43 1.93
CA VAL A 16 10.74 4.06 2.70
C VAL A 16 9.57 3.10 2.81
N ILE A 17 9.17 2.77 4.03
CA ILE A 17 7.92 2.05 4.33
C ILE A 17 6.77 3.05 4.47
N ASP A 18 5.55 2.58 4.19
CA ASP A 18 4.34 3.36 4.36
C ASP A 18 4.05 3.75 5.81
N GLY A 19 3.05 4.62 5.96
CA GLY A 19 2.66 5.20 7.24
C GLY A 19 1.43 4.55 7.86
N ALA A 20 0.81 5.26 8.80
CA ALA A 20 -0.35 4.78 9.54
C ALA A 20 -1.61 4.65 8.65
N PHE A 21 -1.87 3.45 8.14
CA PHE A 21 -3.06 3.14 7.36
C PHE A 21 -4.36 3.48 8.11
N GLY A 22 -4.43 3.15 9.40
CA GLY A 22 -5.61 3.42 10.24
C GLY A 22 -5.98 4.91 10.30
N THR A 23 -4.99 5.80 10.32
CA THR A 23 -5.21 7.26 10.32
C THR A 23 -5.82 7.73 9.01
N GLU A 24 -5.31 7.25 7.87
CA GLU A 24 -5.87 7.57 6.56
C GLU A 24 -7.28 6.98 6.39
N ALA A 25 -7.50 5.75 6.85
CA ALA A 25 -8.82 5.14 6.87
C ALA A 25 -9.81 5.96 7.73
N ALA A 26 -9.37 6.51 8.86
CA ALA A 26 -10.25 7.28 9.75
C ALA A 26 -10.62 8.62 9.12
N ARG A 27 -9.70 9.20 8.35
CA ARG A 27 -9.89 10.46 7.63
C ARG A 27 -10.81 10.32 6.42
N LEU A 28 -10.73 9.20 5.70
CA LEU A 28 -11.37 9.02 4.39
C LEU A 28 -12.61 8.14 4.41
N SER A 29 -12.69 7.17 5.32
CA SER A 29 -13.82 6.25 5.37
C SER A 29 -15.04 6.91 5.99
N ARG A 30 -16.21 6.36 5.65
CA ARG A 30 -17.47 6.69 6.33
C ARG A 30 -17.65 5.89 7.63
N LEU A 31 -16.72 4.98 7.95
CA LEU A 31 -16.79 4.17 9.15
C LEU A 31 -16.39 4.99 10.36
N LYS A 32 -17.24 4.95 11.40
CA LYS A 32 -16.90 5.53 12.69
C LYS A 32 -15.93 4.61 13.43
N ILE A 33 -15.00 5.20 14.18
CA ILE A 33 -14.19 4.44 15.15
C ILE A 33 -15.11 4.13 16.33
N ASP A 34 -15.54 2.88 16.43
CA ASP A 34 -16.60 2.40 17.31
C ASP A 34 -16.14 1.28 18.26
N GLY A 35 -14.83 1.04 18.35
CA GLY A 35 -14.25 -0.04 19.15
C GLY A 35 -14.33 -1.42 18.49
N HIS A 36 -14.72 -1.50 17.21
CA HIS A 36 -14.74 -2.75 16.47
C HIS A 36 -13.34 -3.39 16.40
N ALA A 37 -13.21 -4.66 16.80
CA ALA A 37 -11.94 -5.37 16.92
C ALA A 37 -11.12 -5.47 15.62
N SER A 38 -11.80 -5.40 14.47
CA SER A 38 -11.20 -5.39 13.13
C SER A 38 -11.52 -4.09 12.37
N TRP A 39 -11.54 -2.94 13.07
CA TRP A 39 -12.07 -1.70 12.52
C TRP A 39 -11.48 -1.32 11.15
N SER A 40 -10.16 -1.28 10.99
CA SER A 40 -9.57 -0.97 9.69
C SER A 40 -9.61 -2.19 8.76
N SER A 41 -9.37 -3.39 9.27
CA SER A 41 -9.30 -4.61 8.47
C SER A 41 -10.63 -4.97 7.79
N ARG A 42 -11.79 -4.62 8.37
CA ARG A 42 -13.09 -4.88 7.72
C ARG A 42 -13.28 -4.10 6.42
N LEU A 43 -12.56 -2.99 6.23
CA LEU A 43 -12.56 -2.25 4.96
C LEU A 43 -12.06 -3.10 3.78
N ILE A 44 -11.30 -4.18 4.03
CA ILE A 44 -10.94 -5.13 2.97
C ILE A 44 -12.20 -5.73 2.31
N LYS A 45 -13.27 -5.95 3.09
CA LYS A 45 -14.57 -6.43 2.63
C LYS A 45 -15.49 -5.27 2.26
N ASP A 46 -15.59 -4.29 3.14
CA ASP A 46 -16.64 -3.26 3.07
C ASP A 46 -16.34 -2.16 2.03
N ASP A 47 -15.06 -1.81 1.83
CA ASP A 47 -14.63 -0.77 0.90
C ASP A 47 -13.21 -1.04 0.35
N PRO A 48 -13.04 -2.09 -0.47
CA PRO A 48 -11.73 -2.49 -1.00
C PRO A 48 -11.10 -1.42 -1.90
N GLU A 49 -11.91 -0.55 -2.52
CA GLU A 49 -11.43 0.54 -3.37
C GLU A 49 -10.85 1.69 -2.54
N LEU A 50 -11.43 2.00 -1.38
CA LEU A 50 -10.79 2.90 -0.43
C LEU A 50 -9.44 2.34 0.03
N VAL A 51 -9.37 1.05 0.39
CA VAL A 51 -8.11 0.41 0.80
C VAL A 51 -7.05 0.52 -0.29
N ARG A 52 -7.42 0.26 -1.55
CA ARG A 52 -6.55 0.45 -2.71
C ARG A 52 -6.06 1.91 -2.79
N SER A 53 -6.97 2.87 -2.71
CA SER A 53 -6.63 4.30 -2.86
C SER A 53 -5.67 4.81 -1.78
N ILE A 54 -5.77 4.29 -0.56
CA ILE A 54 -4.84 4.61 0.54
C ILE A 54 -3.45 4.03 0.24
N HIS A 55 -3.34 2.79 -0.25
CA HIS A 55 -2.05 2.26 -0.69
C HIS A 55 -1.45 3.08 -1.84
N GLU A 56 -2.26 3.49 -2.80
CA GLU A 56 -1.81 4.35 -3.90
C GLU A 56 -1.31 5.70 -3.43
N SER A 57 -1.92 6.29 -2.40
CA SER A 57 -1.46 7.57 -1.86
C SER A 57 -0.07 7.44 -1.24
N PHE A 58 0.22 6.37 -0.51
CA PHE A 58 1.55 6.09 0.03
C PHE A 58 2.58 5.85 -1.08
N LEU A 59 2.21 5.06 -2.10
CA LEU A 59 3.07 4.82 -3.26
C LEU A 59 3.40 6.13 -3.99
N LYS A 60 2.39 6.97 -4.26
CA LYS A 60 2.54 8.29 -4.90
C LYS A 60 3.36 9.27 -4.04
N ALA A 61 3.32 9.14 -2.72
CA ALA A 61 4.15 9.91 -1.80
C ALA A 61 5.63 9.47 -1.78
N GLY A 62 5.97 8.34 -2.41
CA GLY A 62 7.34 7.84 -2.55
C GLY A 62 7.67 6.59 -1.74
N CYS A 63 6.69 5.92 -1.12
CA CYS A 63 6.95 4.71 -0.33
C CYS A 63 7.36 3.54 -1.23
N ASP A 64 8.47 2.89 -0.91
CA ASP A 64 8.96 1.68 -1.59
C ASP A 64 8.26 0.40 -1.13
N ILE A 65 7.71 0.42 0.08
CA ILE A 65 7.08 -0.73 0.73
C ILE A 65 5.73 -0.29 1.26
N ILE A 66 4.68 -1.06 0.95
CA ILE A 66 3.36 -0.91 1.55
C ILE A 66 3.02 -2.14 2.39
N CYS A 67 2.44 -1.92 3.56
CA CYS A 67 1.94 -2.97 4.43
C CYS A 67 0.50 -3.32 4.07
N THR A 68 0.14 -4.61 4.04
CA THR A 68 -1.26 -5.01 3.94
C THR A 68 -2.08 -4.48 5.13
N ASN A 69 -3.36 -4.16 4.91
CA ASN A 69 -4.28 -3.72 5.97
C ASN A 69 -4.75 -4.91 6.84
N THR A 70 -3.80 -5.67 7.40
CA THR A 70 -4.02 -6.94 8.11
C THR A 70 -3.42 -6.96 9.51
N TYR A 71 -3.06 -5.80 10.09
CA TYR A 71 -2.47 -5.74 11.43
C TYR A 71 -3.35 -6.43 12.49
N GLN A 72 -4.66 -6.12 12.52
CA GLN A 72 -5.62 -6.76 13.43
C GLN A 72 -6.27 -8.01 12.84
N ALA A 73 -5.88 -8.42 11.63
CA ALA A 73 -6.53 -9.52 10.93
C ALA A 73 -5.93 -10.87 11.33
N SER A 74 -6.75 -11.69 11.96
CA SER A 74 -6.55 -13.13 12.03
C SER A 74 -7.81 -13.83 11.55
N THR A 75 -7.70 -15.10 11.14
CA THR A 75 -8.87 -15.88 10.70
C THR A 75 -9.96 -15.93 11.78
N SER A 76 -9.58 -16.04 13.05
CA SER A 76 -10.51 -15.99 14.19
C SER A 76 -11.08 -14.60 14.44
N THR A 77 -10.26 -13.55 14.45
CA THR A 77 -10.71 -12.18 14.76
C THR A 77 -11.68 -11.70 13.69
N LEU A 78 -11.35 -11.92 12.41
CA LEU A 78 -12.19 -11.54 11.29
C LEU A 78 -13.50 -12.36 11.27
N ALA A 79 -13.42 -13.68 11.48
CA ALA A 79 -14.61 -14.53 11.56
C ALA A 79 -15.58 -14.07 12.64
N ASN A 80 -15.08 -13.82 13.85
CA ASN A 80 -15.90 -13.43 14.98
C ASN A 80 -16.44 -12.00 14.85
N SER A 81 -15.61 -11.04 14.44
CA SER A 81 -16.00 -9.62 14.40
C SER A 81 -16.92 -9.27 13.24
N MET A 82 -16.87 -10.02 12.13
CA MET A 82 -17.71 -9.77 10.95
C MET A 82 -18.83 -10.81 10.78
N ASP A 83 -18.98 -11.75 11.71
CA ASP A 83 -19.93 -12.87 11.63
C ASP A 83 -19.81 -13.67 10.33
N ILE A 84 -18.59 -14.09 10.00
CA ILE A 84 -18.26 -14.83 8.77
C ILE A 84 -17.54 -16.16 9.07
N GLY A 85 -17.53 -17.06 8.08
CA GLY A 85 -16.81 -18.32 8.19
C GLY A 85 -15.28 -18.14 8.16
N LYS A 86 -14.53 -19.04 8.82
CA LYS A 86 -13.05 -19.03 8.82
C LYS A 86 -12.41 -19.06 7.44
N LYS A 87 -13.05 -19.74 6.47
CA LYS A 87 -12.59 -19.78 5.08
C LYS A 87 -12.70 -18.41 4.41
N GLU A 88 -13.82 -17.72 4.61
CA GLU A 88 -14.01 -16.35 4.12
C GLU A 88 -13.03 -15.39 4.79
N ALA A 89 -12.82 -15.52 6.10
CA ALA A 89 -11.82 -14.74 6.83
C ALA A 89 -10.39 -14.91 6.28
N ALA A 90 -9.98 -16.14 5.96
CA ALA A 90 -8.68 -16.40 5.31
C ALA A 90 -8.62 -15.79 3.91
N GLU A 91 -9.70 -15.88 3.13
CA GLU A 91 -9.79 -15.28 1.81
C GLU A 91 -9.69 -13.75 1.86
N LEU A 92 -10.22 -13.09 2.90
CA LEU A 92 -10.03 -11.65 3.08
C LEU A 92 -8.56 -11.27 3.31
N MET A 93 -7.78 -12.08 4.02
CA MET A 93 -6.34 -11.82 4.18
C MET A 93 -5.62 -11.92 2.83
N HIS A 94 -5.94 -12.92 2.01
CA HIS A 94 -5.43 -13.01 0.63
C HIS A 94 -5.92 -11.86 -0.24
N HIS A 95 -7.17 -11.42 -0.06
CA HIS A 95 -7.74 -10.29 -0.78
C HIS A 95 -6.99 -9.00 -0.50
N SER A 96 -6.59 -8.75 0.75
CA SER A 96 -5.76 -7.60 1.11
C SER A 96 -4.45 -7.52 0.31
N VAL A 97 -3.76 -8.66 0.14
CA VAL A 97 -2.54 -8.74 -0.69
C VAL A 97 -2.84 -8.40 -2.15
N ARG A 98 -3.97 -8.90 -2.69
CA ARG A 98 -4.38 -8.59 -4.07
C ARG A 98 -4.73 -7.10 -4.25
N ILE A 99 -5.35 -6.47 -3.25
CA ILE A 99 -5.63 -5.03 -3.28
C ILE A 99 -4.33 -4.22 -3.31
N ALA A 100 -3.37 -4.53 -2.43
CA ALA A 100 -2.06 -3.89 -2.42
C ALA A 100 -1.32 -4.07 -3.76
N ARG A 101 -1.41 -5.27 -4.36
CA ARG A 101 -0.85 -5.52 -5.71
C ARG A 101 -1.51 -4.66 -6.79
N ARG A 102 -2.85 -4.56 -6.79
CA ARG A 102 -3.59 -3.69 -7.71
C ARG A 102 -3.17 -2.23 -7.57
N ALA A 103 -2.94 -1.74 -6.35
CA ALA A 103 -2.45 -0.38 -6.11
C ALA A 103 -1.07 -0.14 -6.78
N ILE A 104 -0.14 -1.08 -6.64
CA ILE A 104 1.18 -1.01 -7.31
C ILE A 104 1.02 -0.98 -8.84
N ASP A 105 0.20 -1.89 -9.38
CA ASP A 105 -0.01 -1.97 -10.82
C ASP A 105 -0.64 -0.70 -11.39
N ASN A 106 -1.61 -0.11 -10.68
CA ASN A 106 -2.27 1.13 -11.06
C ASN A 106 -1.31 2.31 -11.08
N VAL A 107 -0.56 2.55 -10.00
CA VAL A 107 0.42 3.64 -9.94
C VAL A 107 1.46 3.50 -11.04
N ARG A 108 1.94 2.28 -11.29
CA ARG A 108 2.89 2.01 -12.37
C ARG A 108 2.32 2.30 -13.75
N ASN A 109 1.06 1.97 -13.99
CA ASN A 109 0.41 2.23 -15.27
C ASN A 109 0.17 3.73 -15.47
N GLU A 110 -0.29 4.44 -14.45
CA GLU A 110 -0.43 5.91 -14.46
C GLU A 110 0.92 6.60 -14.76
N GLU A 111 2.00 6.14 -14.12
CA GLU A 111 3.36 6.64 -14.37
C GLU A 111 3.77 6.43 -15.83
N LYS A 112 3.57 5.21 -16.38
CA LYS A 112 3.90 4.90 -17.79
C LYS A 112 3.11 5.75 -18.78
N GLU A 113 1.82 5.96 -18.54
CA GLU A 113 0.98 6.81 -19.38
C GLU A 113 1.46 8.26 -19.38
N CYS A 114 1.80 8.80 -18.20
CA CYS A 114 2.38 10.14 -18.08
C CYS A 114 3.71 10.27 -18.85
N LEU A 115 4.55 9.24 -18.83
CA LEU A 115 5.81 9.21 -19.58
C LEU A 115 5.58 9.27 -21.09
N GLN A 116 4.70 8.41 -21.60
CA GLN A 116 4.38 8.36 -23.03
C GLN A 116 3.79 9.69 -23.52
N LEU A 117 2.91 10.31 -22.73
CA LEU A 117 2.36 11.64 -23.04
C LEU A 117 3.44 12.72 -23.05
N ASN A 118 4.40 12.67 -22.12
CA ASN A 118 5.51 13.63 -22.08
C ASN A 118 6.45 13.49 -23.27
N GLU A 119 6.79 12.27 -23.68
CA GLU A 119 7.61 12.01 -24.87
C GLU A 119 6.90 12.48 -26.15
N ALA A 120 5.62 12.17 -26.31
CA ALA A 120 4.81 12.63 -27.43
C ALA A 120 4.76 14.18 -27.51
N ASN A 121 4.57 14.85 -26.37
CA ASN A 121 4.53 16.31 -26.30
C ASN A 121 5.89 16.97 -26.50
N GLN A 122 6.99 16.34 -26.05
CA GLN A 122 8.35 16.84 -26.31
C GLN A 122 8.71 16.72 -27.79
N ASN A 123 8.34 15.62 -28.46
CA ASN A 123 8.52 15.46 -29.90
C ASN A 123 7.70 16.47 -30.73
N MET A 124 6.59 17.00 -30.17
CA MET A 124 5.82 18.07 -30.80
C MET A 124 6.41 19.47 -30.53
N LYS A 125 7.10 19.66 -29.39
CA LYS A 125 7.76 20.93 -29.01
C LYS A 125 9.18 21.09 -29.60
N THR A 126 9.85 20.01 -30.01
CA THR A 126 11.16 20.11 -30.71
C THR A 126 11.05 20.68 -32.14
N CYS A 127 9.84 20.96 -32.64
CA CYS A 127 9.62 21.79 -33.83
C CYS A 127 9.70 23.31 -33.54
N GLY A 128 9.98 23.74 -32.29
CA GLY A 128 10.20 25.15 -31.97
C GLY A 128 10.70 25.42 -30.54
N LEU A 129 11.96 25.86 -30.45
CA LEU A 129 12.61 26.62 -29.37
C LEU A 129 12.96 25.91 -28.03
N ALA A 130 14.15 26.30 -27.54
CA ALA A 130 14.93 25.71 -26.46
C ALA A 130 14.52 26.12 -25.03
N ASN A 131 14.99 25.29 -24.08
CA ASN A 131 15.26 25.54 -22.65
C ASN A 131 14.09 25.85 -21.69
N ALA A 132 13.85 24.94 -20.73
CA ALA A 132 13.58 25.30 -19.33
C ALA A 132 13.72 24.12 -18.35
N LYS A 133 14.66 24.30 -17.40
CA LYS A 133 14.66 23.82 -16.00
C LYS A 133 14.65 22.31 -15.72
N ARG A 134 15.88 21.84 -15.47
CA ARG A 134 16.29 20.66 -14.71
C ARG A 134 15.81 20.76 -13.24
N GLY A 135 14.51 20.67 -13.01
CA GLY A 135 13.93 20.37 -11.70
C GLY A 135 13.97 18.85 -11.48
N ARG A 136 14.30 18.40 -10.27
CA ARG A 136 14.42 16.98 -9.89
C ARG A 136 13.35 16.12 -10.58
N ASN A 137 13.78 15.23 -11.46
CA ASN A 137 12.99 14.13 -12.02
C ASN A 137 12.69 13.11 -10.89
N SER A 138 11.94 13.50 -9.86
CA SER A 138 11.72 12.71 -8.63
C SER A 138 10.77 11.52 -8.80
N LEU A 139 10.18 11.34 -9.98
CA LEU A 139 9.35 10.18 -10.32
C LEU A 139 10.13 9.12 -11.11
N PHE A 140 11.34 9.42 -11.57
CA PHE A 140 11.96 8.76 -12.71
C PHE A 140 13.04 7.72 -12.36
N ASN A 141 13.18 7.35 -11.08
CA ASN A 141 14.28 6.47 -10.69
C ASN A 141 13.89 5.46 -9.61
N ARG A 142 12.64 4.97 -9.60
CA ARG A 142 12.36 3.73 -8.89
C ARG A 142 12.92 2.58 -9.72
N LEU A 143 14.22 2.34 -9.58
CA LEU A 143 14.93 1.21 -10.18
C LEU A 143 14.31 -0.14 -9.80
N LEU A 144 13.52 -0.17 -8.72
CA LEU A 144 12.85 -1.36 -8.22
C LEU A 144 11.34 -1.15 -8.07
N GLU A 145 10.62 -2.21 -8.39
CA GLU A 145 9.20 -2.39 -8.12
C GLU A 145 8.92 -2.31 -6.61
N PRO A 146 7.88 -1.57 -6.18
CA PRO A 146 7.48 -1.54 -4.78
C PRO A 146 7.14 -2.93 -4.22
N LEU A 147 7.25 -3.07 -2.91
CA LEU A 147 6.99 -4.33 -2.20
C LEU A 147 5.70 -4.29 -1.42
N ILE A 148 5.18 -5.49 -1.18
CA ILE A 148 4.04 -5.72 -0.30
C ILE A 148 4.56 -6.49 0.92
N ALA A 149 4.45 -5.88 2.09
CA ALA A 149 4.74 -6.52 3.36
C ALA A 149 3.44 -7.03 3.98
N GLY A 150 3.38 -8.32 4.29
CA GLY A 150 2.26 -8.90 5.05
C GLY A 150 2.32 -8.42 6.50
N SER A 151 1.40 -7.54 6.89
CA SER A 151 1.30 -7.06 8.28
C SER A 151 0.68 -8.14 9.16
N LEU A 152 1.41 -8.59 10.19
CA LEU A 152 0.96 -9.54 11.20
C LEU A 152 1.08 -8.88 12.57
N GLY A 153 -0.04 -8.41 13.12
CA GLY A 153 -0.05 -7.84 14.46
C GLY A 153 0.09 -8.90 15.55
N PRO A 154 0.45 -8.49 16.78
CA PRO A 154 0.55 -9.39 17.91
C PRO A 154 -0.83 -9.89 18.35
N TYR A 155 -0.86 -10.94 19.17
CA TYR A 155 -2.10 -11.48 19.72
C TYR A 155 -2.91 -10.43 20.50
N GLY A 156 -2.26 -9.53 21.24
CA GLY A 156 -2.92 -8.43 21.95
C GLY A 156 -3.74 -7.51 21.03
N ALA A 157 -3.28 -7.27 19.79
CA ALA A 157 -4.03 -6.46 18.84
C ALA A 157 -5.37 -7.10 18.40
N CYS A 158 -5.49 -8.43 18.53
CA CYS A 158 -6.74 -9.16 18.30
C CYS A 158 -7.74 -9.03 19.46
N GLN A 159 -7.27 -8.65 20.66
CA GLN A 159 -8.10 -8.50 21.85
C GLN A 159 -8.74 -7.11 21.97
N ALA A 160 -8.23 -6.12 21.22
CA ALA A 160 -8.73 -4.75 21.22
C ALA A 160 -8.82 -4.09 22.61
N ASN A 161 -7.88 -4.41 23.49
CA ASN A 161 -7.80 -3.94 24.89
C ASN A 161 -6.47 -3.25 25.22
N GLY A 162 -5.59 -3.03 24.24
CA GLY A 162 -4.28 -2.42 24.44
C GLY A 162 -3.17 -3.40 24.84
N SER A 163 -3.46 -4.71 24.93
CA SER A 163 -2.45 -5.71 25.30
C SER A 163 -1.32 -5.85 24.28
N GLU A 164 -1.44 -5.28 23.08
CA GLU A 164 -0.33 -5.14 22.13
C GLU A 164 0.87 -4.34 22.69
N TYR A 165 0.69 -3.61 23.78
CA TYR A 165 1.76 -2.85 24.46
C TYR A 165 2.22 -3.46 25.79
N THR A 166 1.50 -4.43 26.34
CA THR A 166 1.79 -5.01 27.66
C THR A 166 2.37 -6.42 27.59
N GLY A 167 2.11 -7.15 26.50
CA GLY A 167 2.25 -8.61 26.47
C GLY A 167 1.15 -9.30 27.27
#